data_AF-A0A266QBY8-F1
#
_entry.id   AF-A0A266QBY8-F1
#
_cell.length_a   1.000
_cell.length_b   1.000
_cell.length_c   1.000
_cell.angle_alpha   90.00
_cell.angle_beta   90.00
_cell.angle_gamma   90.00
#
_symmetry.space_group_name_H-M   'P 1'
#
loop_
_entity.id
_entity.type
_entity.pdbx_description
1 polymer ?
#
loop_
_entity_poly.entity_id
_entity_poly.type
_entity_poly.pdbx_seq_one_letter_code
_entity_poly.pdbx_strand_id
1 'polypeptide(L)' 'MTSPPNRETTKALLLLYDDFAEFQSQCTFLCDAVVALAMSELVMDKWSVNGLHMNAVQVKRRAEALGEKLSGFRERL' A
#
# COMPACT_ATOMS: atom_id res chain seq x y z
N MET A 1 20.11 20.13 25.49
CA MET A 1 18.97 20.66 24.70
C MET A 1 18.97 19.93 23.38
N THR A 2 18.01 19.03 23.16
CA THR A 2 17.80 18.39 21.86
C THR A 2 17.28 19.46 20.91
N SER A 3 17.99 19.67 19.79
CA SER A 3 17.54 20.54 18.71
C SER A 3 16.11 20.17 18.31
N PRO A 4 15.23 21.14 17.99
CA PRO A 4 13.89 20.82 17.53
C PRO A 4 13.98 19.90 16.31
N PRO A 5 13.10 18.89 16.20
CA PRO A 5 13.11 17.97 15.07
C PRO A 5 12.99 18.78 13.77
N ASN A 6 13.80 18.42 12.78
CA ASN A 6 13.77 19.05 11.46
C ASN A 6 12.34 18.96 10.90
N ARG A 7 11.66 20.10 10.80
CA ARG A 7 10.25 20.19 10.37
C ARG A 7 10.01 19.49 9.03
N GLU A 8 10.99 19.55 8.12
CA GLU A 8 10.91 18.88 6.82
C GLU A 8 10.93 17.36 6.97
N THR A 9 11.81 16.82 7.82
CA THR A 9 11.86 15.39 8.13
C THR A 9 10.57 14.90 8.78
N THR A 10 10.01 15.65 9.73
CA THR A 10 8.75 15.31 10.38
C THR A 10 7.59 15.29 9.38
N LYS A 11 7.47 16.32 8.52
CA LYS A 11 6.44 16.36 7.48
C LYS A 11 6.56 15.19 6.51
N ALA A 12 7.77 14.86 6.10
CA ALA A 12 8.02 13.79 5.15
C ALA A 12 7.73 12.40 5.75
N LEU A 13 7.98 12.19 7.05
CA LEU A 13 7.57 10.98 7.77
C LEU A 13 6.05 10.85 7.91
N LEU A 14 5.33 11.95 8.16
CA LEU A 14 3.87 11.93 8.20
C LEU A 14 3.27 11.56 6.83
N LEU A 15 3.80 12.13 5.74
CA LEU A 15 3.38 11.74 4.39
C LEU A 15 3.66 10.27 4.09
N LEU A 16 4.80 9.73 4.53
CA LEU A 16 5.10 8.31 4.39
C LEU A 16 4.11 7.44 5.19
N TYR A 17 3.71 7.89 6.39
CA TYR A 17 2.69 7.21 7.18
C TYR A 17 1.32 7.21 6.49
N ASP A 18 0.90 8.36 5.95
CA ASP A 18 -0.37 8.47 5.21
C ASP A 18 -0.38 7.55 3.98
N ASP A 19 0.70 7.56 3.19
CA ASP A 19 0.87 6.65 2.04
C ASP A 19 0.81 5.17 2.47
N PHE A 20 1.43 4.82 3.61
CA PHE A 20 1.43 3.47 4.15
C PHE A 20 0.04 3.04 4.63
N ALA A 21 -0.70 3.92 5.31
CA ALA A 21 -2.05 3.65 5.78
C ALA A 21 -3.01 3.41 4.60
N GLU A 22 -2.91 4.22 3.54
CA GLU A 22 -3.67 4.01 2.30
C GLU A 22 -3.33 2.65 1.67
N PHE A 23 -2.04 2.31 1.57
CA PHE A 23 -1.60 1.03 1.04
C PHE A 23 -2.12 -0.15 1.88
N GLN A 24 -2.08 -0.06 3.21
CA GLN A 24 -2.64 -1.08 4.10
C GLN A 24 -4.13 -1.29 3.81
N SER A 25 -4.91 -0.20 3.66
CA SER A 25 -6.34 -0.30 3.33
C SER A 25 -6.59 -1.02 2.01
N GLN A 26 -5.73 -0.80 1.00
CA GLN A 26 -5.85 -1.49 -0.30
C GLN A 26 -5.53 -2.98 -0.20
N CYS A 27 -4.52 -3.35 0.59
CA CYS A 27 -4.21 -4.75 0.88
C CYS A 27 -5.38 -5.44 1.57
N THR A 28 -5.98 -4.82 2.59
CA THR A 28 -7.17 -5.35 3.27
C THR A 28 -8.32 -5.55 2.31
N PHE A 29 -8.65 -4.53 1.50
CA PHE A 29 -9.70 -4.64 0.49
C PHE A 29 -9.46 -5.80 -0.49
N LEU A 30 -8.24 -5.95 -1.00
CA LEU A 30 -7.91 -7.03 -1.93
C LEU A 30 -8.05 -8.41 -1.27
N CYS A 31 -7.61 -8.56 -0.01
CA CYS A 31 -7.79 -9.79 0.76
C CYS A 31 -9.27 -10.12 0.96
N ASP A 32 -10.06 -9.14 1.42
CA ASP A 32 -11.50 -9.33 1.66
C ASP A 32 -12.24 -9.68 0.37
N ALA A 33 -11.89 -9.02 -0.75
CA ALA A 33 -12.46 -9.33 -2.05
C ALA A 33 -12.14 -10.76 -2.50
N VAL A 34 -10.88 -11.20 -2.38
CA VAL A 34 -10.47 -12.57 -2.74
C VAL A 34 -11.17 -13.61 -1.87
N VAL A 35 -11.29 -13.37 -0.56
CA VAL A 35 -12.00 -14.27 0.36
C VAL A 35 -13.49 -14.34 0.03
N ALA A 36 -14.14 -13.19 -0.18
CA ALA A 36 -15.55 -13.14 -0.55
C ALA A 36 -15.82 -13.92 -1.84
N LEU A 37 -14.95 -13.75 -2.85
CA LEU A 37 -15.04 -14.49 -4.10
C LEU A 37 -14.87 -16.00 -3.89
N ALA A 38 -13.85 -16.42 -3.12
CA ALA A 38 -13.61 -17.83 -2.82
C ALA A 38 -14.76 -18.48 -2.04
N MET A 39 -15.37 -17.75 -1.09
CA MET A 39 -16.50 -18.23 -0.29
C MET A 39 -17.83 -18.23 -1.04
N SER A 40 -17.99 -17.36 -2.04
CA SER A 40 -19.26 -17.24 -2.78
C SER A 40 -19.55 -18.40 -3.73
N GLU A 41 -18.57 -19.28 -3.99
CA GLU A 41 -18.62 -20.34 -5.01
C GLU A 41 -19.03 -19.83 -6.41
N LEU A 42 -18.95 -18.51 -6.64
CA LEU A 42 -19.34 -17.88 -7.90
C LEU A 42 -18.25 -18.07 -8.94
N VAL A 43 -18.66 -18.48 -10.15
CA VAL A 43 -17.79 -18.42 -11.33
C VAL A 43 -17.61 -16.95 -11.70
N MET A 44 -16.42 -16.42 -11.47
CA MET A 44 -16.07 -15.08 -11.93
C MET A 44 -16.01 -15.04 -13.46
N ASP A 45 -16.60 -14.01 -14.05
CA ASP A 45 -16.42 -13.72 -15.46
C ASP A 45 -15.00 -13.20 -15.73
N LYS A 46 -14.58 -13.29 -16.99
CA LYS A 46 -13.22 -12.92 -17.43
C LYS A 46 -12.86 -11.46 -17.12
N TRP A 47 -13.83 -10.53 -17.14
CA TRP A 47 -13.58 -9.12 -16.85
C TRP A 47 -13.32 -8.90 -15.38
N SER A 48 -14.09 -9.56 -14.50
CA SER A 48 -13.87 -9.52 -13.06
C SER A 48 -12.49 -10.07 -12.68
N VAL A 49 -12.09 -11.22 -13.27
CA VAL A 49 -10.74 -11.78 -13.06
C VAL A 49 -9.64 -10.81 -13.52
N ASN A 50 -9.79 -10.20 -14.70
CA ASN A 50 -8.84 -9.21 -15.20
C ASN A 50 -8.78 -7.97 -14.31
N GLY A 51 -9.91 -7.47 -13.84
CA GLY A 51 -9.97 -6.32 -12.92
C GLY A 51 -9.25 -6.60 -11.61
N LEU A 52 -9.49 -7.78 -11.03
CA LEU A 52 -8.82 -8.23 -9.81
C LEU A 52 -7.30 -8.36 -10.02
N HIS A 53 -6.89 -8.95 -11.15
CA HIS A 53 -5.47 -9.07 -11.50
C HIS A 53 -4.80 -7.70 -11.64
N MET A 54 -5.43 -6.77 -12.37
CA MET A 54 -4.90 -5.42 -12.54
C MET A 54 -4.79 -4.68 -11.22
N ASN A 55 -5.78 -4.82 -10.33
CA ASN A 55 -5.72 -4.24 -8.99
C ASN A 55 -4.57 -4.84 -8.16
N ALA A 56 -4.42 -6.17 -8.15
CA ALA A 56 -3.32 -6.84 -7.45
C ALA A 56 -1.93 -6.39 -7.96
N VAL A 57 -1.77 -6.20 -9.27
CA VAL A 57 -0.53 -5.67 -9.86
C VAL A 57 -0.26 -4.23 -9.39
N GLN A 58 -1.29 -3.38 -9.31
CA GLN A 58 -1.14 -2.01 -8.81
C GLN A 58 -0.74 -1.97 -7.33
N VAL A 59 -1.37 -2.81 -6.50
CA VAL A 59 -1.02 -2.95 -5.07
C VAL A 59 0.45 -3.37 -4.94
N LYS A 60 0.90 -4.36 -5.72
CA LYS A 60 2.30 -4.80 -5.71
C LYS A 60 3.28 -3.66 -6.05
N ARG A 61 3.01 -2.90 -7.12
CA ARG A 61 3.87 -1.76 -7.52
C ARG A 61 3.92 -0.67 -6.45
N ARG A 62 2.80 -0.43 -5.77
CA ARG A 62 2.75 0.51 -4.63
C ARG A 62 3.60 0.03 -3.46
N ALA A 63 3.61 -1.27 -3.17
CA ALA A 63 4.48 -1.85 -2.14
C ALA A 63 5.96 -1.63 -2.44
N GLU A 64 6.38 -1.85 -3.70
CA GLU A 64 7.75 -1.62 -4.16
C GLU A 64 8.15 -0.14 -3.98
N ALA A 65 7.31 0.79 -4.44
CA ALA A 65 7.55 2.23 -4.29
C ALA A 65 7.61 2.71 -2.82
N LEU A 66 6.77 2.16 -1.95
CA LEU A 66 6.83 2.42 -0.51
C LEU A 66 8.14 1.91 0.12
N GLY A 67 8.59 0.72 -0.30
CA GLY A 67 9.87 0.17 0.15
C GLY A 67 11.07 1.03 -0.27
N GLU A 68 11.05 1.54 -1.50
CA GLU A 68 12.07 2.48 -2.00
C GLU A 68 12.07 3.79 -1.20
N LYS A 69 10.88 4.38 -0.96
CA LYS A 69 10.74 5.59 -0.13
C LYS A 69 11.31 5.35 1.28
N LEU A 70 10.93 4.26 1.93
CA LEU A 70 11.38 3.91 3.29
C LEU A 70 12.91 3.73 3.34
N SER A 71 13.48 3.07 2.34
CA SER A 71 14.94 2.89 2.23
C SER A 71 15.66 4.23 2.11
N GLY A 72 15.13 5.13 1.28
CA GLY A 72 15.64 6.50 1.15
C GLY A 72 15.57 7.33 2.43
N PHE A 73 14.59 7.08 3.32
CA PHE A 73 14.56 7.69 4.65
C PHE A 73 15.60 7.07 5.60
N ARG A 74 15.76 5.76 5.56
CA ARG A 74 16.70 5.03 6.43
C ARG A 74 18.16 5.45 6.20
N GLU A 75 18.52 5.80 4.98
CA GLU A 75 19.86 6.31 4.63
C GLU A 75 20.09 7.78 5.07
N ARG A 76 19.01 8.51 5.41
CA ARG A 76 19.04 9.93 5.79
C ARG A 76 18.88 10.19 7.29
N LEU A 77 18.59 9.14 8.06
CA LEU A 77 18.51 9.15 9.53
C LEU A 77 19.85 8.76 10.14
#